data_AF-F4QD21-F1
#
_entry.id   AF-F4QD21-F1
#
_cell.length_a   1.000
_cell.length_b   1.000
_cell.length_c   1.000
_cell.angle_alpha   90.00
_cell.angle_beta   90.00
_cell.angle_gamma   90.00
#
_symmetry.space_group_name_H-M   'P 1'
#
loop_
_entity.id
_entity.type
_entity.pdbx_description
1 polymer ?
#
loop_
_entity_poly.entity_id
_entity_poly.type
_entity_poly.pdbx_seq_one_letter_code
_entity_poly.pdbx_strand_id
1 'polypeptide(L)'
;MFGSTLIFINILISIYLYNHIHLEFNKVHNLIQSSIVKRHRILTQNNDPVVDVDPAIAQALNNINITLATINNNLTTMNNNMAAMNDDISRLAIVTFSTNFNNNNSSFEHHQLSIHKIVQLIMFVIIRLFRTLWRWSQLYLTLLILLCEKVARGVISIVFSVIPFSSYIECVASVNRYSSKHIYTEAEKDLDRDAIELITSRGYPCEEHYVTTPDGFILGLHRITGPRINSPPQSPPASPRDNGPNGADLRVGKPAVLIMHGFMQTSEAWLCRANPEDSLPFILADAGFDVWLGNNRGNKYSFKHTTYTPSQERFWNWSLDELVRYDLPSIVDVYRTRLPTISYIGFSQGTAQGWAALSTNTALAAKINLFVALAPVSTVKGFSNPMIDSLARSRPDFIFLLFGKKAMLPSTVWWRQVLPKEFFVQLIDSSVRFLFGWKTHNLDEEEKKMLYSHIFSYTSVKSVVHWFQIIQTNRFQMFDDELLGITPNENSNKKHRYHGRVIPGYHPAQILTKCALFYGGQDTLPNTKALLAHLPKDKVVLIHEEESYEHLDFMWGKTAGKAVFSKIVTLLRASNKTIVESDDD
;
A
#
# COMPACT_ATOMS: atom_id res chain seq x y z
N MET A 1 24.35 -26.46 25.01
CA MET A 1 24.22 -27.55 24.03
C MET A 1 23.35 -27.19 22.81
N PHE A 2 22.29 -26.38 22.92
CA PHE A 2 21.48 -25.95 21.76
C PHE A 2 22.12 -24.84 20.88
N GLY A 3 23.01 -23.99 21.44
CA GLY A 3 23.67 -22.91 20.69
C GLY A 3 24.71 -23.39 19.68
N SER A 4 25.44 -24.47 19.99
CA SER A 4 26.43 -25.09 19.10
C SER A 4 25.78 -25.76 17.87
N THR A 5 24.58 -26.32 18.03
CA THR A 5 23.81 -26.93 16.93
C THR A 5 23.23 -25.87 15.99
N LEU A 6 22.78 -24.71 16.51
CA LEU A 6 22.31 -23.59 15.67
C LEU A 6 23.45 -22.92 14.88
N ILE A 7 24.65 -22.84 15.46
CA ILE A 7 25.85 -22.35 14.79
C ILE A 7 26.27 -23.32 13.67
N PHE A 8 26.24 -24.62 13.92
CA PHE A 8 26.54 -25.65 12.91
C PHE A 8 25.50 -25.67 11.77
N ILE A 9 24.22 -25.49 12.09
CA ILE A 9 23.13 -25.37 11.10
C ILE A 9 23.27 -24.10 10.27
N ASN A 10 23.62 -22.95 10.87
CA ASN A 10 23.85 -21.71 10.11
C ASN A 10 25.10 -21.82 9.22
N ILE A 11 26.17 -22.46 9.68
CA ILE A 11 27.37 -22.72 8.86
C ILE A 11 27.04 -23.65 7.69
N LEU A 12 26.27 -24.72 7.91
CA LEU A 12 25.83 -25.63 6.86
C LEU A 12 24.88 -24.95 5.86
N ILE A 13 23.97 -24.08 6.32
CA ILE A 13 23.07 -23.29 5.47
C ILE A 13 23.86 -22.27 4.66
N SER A 14 24.87 -21.60 5.24
CA SER A 14 25.74 -20.67 4.52
C SER A 14 26.64 -21.37 3.50
N ILE A 15 27.16 -22.57 3.80
CA ILE A 15 27.92 -23.40 2.85
C ILE A 15 27.00 -23.93 1.73
N TYR A 16 25.77 -24.33 2.07
CA TYR A 16 24.76 -24.77 1.10
C TYR A 16 24.34 -23.63 0.17
N LEU A 17 24.06 -22.44 0.71
CA LEU A 17 23.75 -21.24 -0.06
C LEU A 17 24.95 -20.78 -0.90
N TYR A 18 26.18 -20.84 -0.36
CA TYR A 18 27.41 -20.57 -1.11
C TYR A 18 27.54 -21.49 -2.33
N ASN A 19 27.42 -22.81 -2.13
CA ASN A 19 27.54 -23.77 -3.23
C ASN A 19 26.39 -23.64 -4.24
N HIS A 20 25.16 -23.37 -3.79
CA HIS A 20 24.00 -23.26 -4.67
C HIS A 20 24.03 -21.96 -5.48
N ILE A 21 24.32 -20.82 -4.84
CA ILE A 21 24.46 -19.53 -5.53
C ILE A 21 25.67 -19.55 -6.48
N HIS A 22 26.81 -20.11 -6.06
CA HIS A 22 28.00 -20.23 -6.92
C HIS A 22 27.76 -21.17 -8.12
N LEU A 23 27.01 -22.26 -7.97
CA LEU A 23 26.63 -23.13 -9.09
C LEU A 23 25.66 -22.44 -10.05
N GLU A 24 24.62 -21.79 -9.55
CA GLU A 24 23.64 -21.09 -10.40
C GLU A 24 24.28 -19.90 -11.11
N PHE A 25 25.18 -19.17 -10.45
CA PHE A 25 25.92 -18.06 -11.07
C PHE A 25 26.90 -18.56 -12.14
N ASN A 26 27.58 -19.69 -11.92
CA ASN A 26 28.42 -20.32 -12.94
C ASN A 26 27.60 -20.87 -14.12
N LYS A 27 26.38 -21.39 -13.88
CA LYS A 27 25.47 -21.82 -14.95
C LYS A 27 25.04 -20.62 -15.80
N VAL A 28 24.67 -19.50 -15.18
CA VAL A 28 24.32 -18.26 -15.88
C VAL A 28 25.52 -17.69 -16.64
N HIS A 29 26.72 -17.68 -16.03
CA HIS A 29 27.95 -17.26 -16.69
C HIS A 29 28.29 -18.12 -17.92
N ASN A 30 28.19 -19.45 -17.81
CA ASN A 30 28.43 -20.37 -18.91
C ASN A 30 27.35 -20.30 -19.99
N LEU A 31 26.08 -20.06 -19.62
CA LEU A 31 24.99 -19.81 -20.57
C LEU A 31 25.22 -18.54 -21.38
N ILE A 32 25.66 -17.47 -20.72
CA ILE A 32 26.01 -16.19 -21.36
C ILE A 32 27.21 -16.37 -22.29
N GLN A 33 28.30 -17.01 -21.83
CA GLN A 33 29.47 -17.36 -22.65
C GLN A 33 29.08 -18.21 -23.88
N SER A 34 28.28 -19.26 -23.69
CA SER A 34 27.83 -20.12 -24.79
C SER A 34 26.95 -19.38 -25.80
N SER A 35 26.12 -18.43 -25.34
CA SER A 35 25.24 -17.64 -26.19
C SER A 35 26.02 -16.60 -27.00
N ILE A 36 27.06 -16.01 -26.41
CA ILE A 36 28.01 -15.11 -27.08
C ILE A 36 28.81 -15.87 -28.14
N VAL A 37 29.36 -17.04 -27.81
CA VAL A 37 30.09 -17.90 -28.76
C VAL A 37 29.19 -18.38 -29.90
N LYS A 38 27.95 -18.79 -29.60
CA LYS A 38 26.97 -19.22 -30.61
C LYS A 38 26.58 -18.09 -31.56
N ARG A 39 26.41 -16.87 -31.04
CA ARG A 39 26.16 -15.67 -31.85
C ARG A 39 27.37 -15.30 -32.72
N HIS A 40 28.59 -15.41 -32.19
CA HIS A 40 29.81 -15.18 -32.96
C HIS A 40 30.00 -16.23 -34.09
N ARG A 41 29.62 -17.49 -33.86
CA ARG A 41 29.65 -18.56 -34.87
C ARG A 41 28.62 -18.38 -35.99
N ILE A 42 27.43 -17.89 -35.65
CA ILE A 42 26.37 -17.56 -36.63
C ILE A 42 26.78 -16.38 -37.52
N LEU A 43 27.44 -15.36 -36.95
CA LEU A 43 27.93 -14.20 -37.69
C LEU A 43 29.10 -14.53 -38.63
N THR A 44 29.96 -15.48 -38.26
CA THR A 44 31.09 -15.93 -39.09
C THR A 44 30.71 -16.91 -40.20
N GLN A 45 29.58 -17.61 -40.11
CA GLN A 45 29.07 -18.48 -41.17
C GLN A 45 28.36 -17.72 -42.31
N ASN A 46 27.91 -16.49 -42.07
CA ASN A 46 27.14 -15.70 -43.04
C ASN A 46 27.99 -14.71 -43.86
N ASN A 47 29.33 -14.77 -43.78
CA ASN A 47 30.24 -13.84 -44.49
C ASN A 47 30.00 -12.34 -44.22
N ASP A 48 29.30 -11.99 -43.14
CA ASP A 48 29.23 -10.60 -42.68
C ASP A 48 30.60 -10.17 -42.12
N PRO A 49 31.04 -8.93 -42.38
CA PRO A 49 32.32 -8.45 -41.89
C PRO A 49 32.36 -8.55 -40.37
N VAL A 50 33.41 -9.17 -39.84
CA VAL A 50 33.63 -9.30 -38.39
C VAL A 50 33.73 -7.90 -37.80
N VAL A 51 32.62 -7.41 -37.25
CA VAL A 51 32.61 -6.23 -36.40
C VAL A 51 33.37 -6.62 -35.15
N ASP A 52 34.50 -5.94 -34.92
CA ASP A 52 35.29 -6.01 -33.69
C ASP A 52 34.34 -6.07 -32.48
N VAL A 53 34.63 -6.97 -31.54
CA VAL A 53 33.85 -7.09 -30.30
C VAL A 53 33.72 -5.69 -29.71
N ASP A 54 32.49 -5.17 -29.68
CA ASP A 54 32.20 -3.79 -29.29
C ASP A 54 33.01 -3.45 -28.03
N PRO A 55 33.87 -2.41 -28.07
CA PRO A 55 34.70 -2.01 -26.93
C PRO A 55 33.90 -1.89 -25.62
N ALA A 56 32.60 -1.58 -25.71
CA ALA A 56 31.68 -1.54 -24.58
C ALA A 56 31.46 -2.93 -23.92
N ILE A 57 31.40 -4.01 -24.71
CA ILE A 57 31.25 -5.40 -24.21
C ILE A 57 32.55 -5.87 -23.57
N ALA A 58 33.69 -5.58 -24.18
CA ALA A 58 35.00 -5.90 -23.60
C ALA A 58 35.22 -5.13 -22.28
N GLN A 59 34.81 -3.87 -22.22
CA GLN A 59 34.86 -3.04 -21.03
C GLN A 59 33.88 -3.51 -19.94
N ALA A 60 32.67 -3.96 -20.32
CA ALA A 60 31.71 -4.55 -19.40
C ALA A 60 32.22 -5.86 -18.78
N LEU A 61 32.80 -6.75 -19.58
CA LEU A 61 33.43 -7.98 -19.10
C LEU A 61 34.62 -7.70 -18.17
N ASN A 62 35.43 -6.69 -18.50
CA ASN A 62 36.54 -6.28 -17.63
C ASN A 62 36.04 -5.71 -16.29
N ASN A 63 34.99 -4.88 -16.31
CA ASN A 63 34.37 -4.34 -15.10
C ASN A 63 33.75 -5.44 -14.22
N ILE A 64 33.16 -6.48 -14.83
CA ILE A 64 32.65 -7.66 -14.11
C ILE A 64 33.80 -8.42 -13.45
N ASN A 65 34.91 -8.65 -14.17
CA ASN A 65 36.08 -9.34 -13.62
C ASN A 65 36.73 -8.56 -12.47
N ILE A 66 36.84 -7.23 -12.58
CA ILE A 66 37.34 -6.36 -11.51
C ILE A 66 36.41 -6.41 -10.29
N THR A 67 35.09 -6.40 -10.51
CA THR A 67 34.10 -6.51 -9.44
C THR A 67 34.18 -7.86 -8.74
N LEU A 68 34.33 -8.95 -9.50
CA LEU A 68 34.52 -10.30 -8.97
C LEU A 68 35.83 -10.43 -8.17
N ALA A 69 36.93 -9.87 -8.66
CA ALA A 69 38.21 -9.86 -7.95
C ALA A 69 38.13 -9.07 -6.63
N THR A 70 37.41 -7.93 -6.65
CA THR A 70 37.18 -7.11 -5.45
C THR A 70 36.31 -7.85 -4.42
N ILE A 71 35.27 -8.54 -4.88
CA ILE A 71 34.42 -9.40 -4.03
C ILE A 71 35.26 -10.52 -3.40
N ASN A 72 36.10 -11.19 -4.20
CA ASN A 72 36.92 -12.29 -3.71
C ASN A 72 37.96 -11.84 -2.66
N ASN A 73 38.57 -10.67 -2.86
CA ASN A 73 39.50 -10.07 -1.88
C ASN A 73 38.80 -9.67 -0.58
N ASN A 74 37.61 -9.05 -0.67
CA ASN A 74 36.83 -8.66 0.50
C ASN A 74 36.37 -9.90 1.29
N LEU A 75 35.97 -10.97 0.60
CA LEU A 75 35.60 -12.25 1.22
C LEU A 75 36.78 -12.97 1.87
N THR A 76 37.96 -12.94 1.24
CA THR A 76 39.20 -13.50 1.82
C THR A 76 39.60 -12.76 3.10
N THR A 77 39.50 -11.43 3.08
CA THR A 77 39.73 -10.58 4.26
C THR A 77 38.73 -10.89 5.37
N MET A 78 37.48 -11.15 4.99
CA MET A 78 36.41 -11.51 5.93
C MET A 78 36.64 -12.89 6.57
N ASN A 79 37.08 -13.90 5.80
CA ASN A 79 37.48 -15.21 6.33
C ASN A 79 38.65 -15.12 7.31
N ASN A 80 39.64 -14.29 7.01
CA ASN A 80 40.79 -14.07 7.90
C ASN A 80 40.37 -13.38 9.21
N ASN A 81 39.47 -12.40 9.14
CA ASN A 81 38.92 -11.73 10.32
C ASN A 81 38.06 -12.68 11.16
N MET A 82 37.30 -13.59 10.55
CA MET A 82 36.53 -14.62 11.27
C MET A 82 37.43 -15.66 11.94
N ALA A 83 38.54 -16.05 11.30
CA ALA A 83 39.53 -16.95 11.90
C ALA A 83 40.20 -16.31 13.12
N ALA A 84 40.58 -15.03 13.04
CA ALA A 84 41.13 -14.28 14.17
C ALA A 84 40.13 -14.16 15.33
N MET A 85 38.85 -13.88 15.03
CA MET A 85 37.80 -13.77 16.04
C MET A 85 37.52 -15.11 16.75
N ASN A 86 37.64 -16.24 16.03
CA ASN A 86 37.49 -17.58 16.62
C ASN A 86 38.66 -17.93 17.55
N ASP A 87 39.87 -17.45 17.23
CA ASP A 87 41.06 -17.60 18.08
C ASP A 87 40.94 -16.75 19.36
N ASP A 88 40.42 -15.51 19.25
CA ASP A 88 40.15 -14.62 20.39
C ASP A 88 39.05 -15.16 21.32
N ILE A 89 37.98 -15.72 20.76
CA ILE A 89 36.90 -16.36 21.54
C ILE A 89 37.41 -17.61 22.26
N SER A 90 38.29 -18.38 21.60
CA SER A 90 38.91 -19.57 22.20
C SER A 90 39.86 -19.19 23.34
N ARG A 91 40.65 -18.13 23.19
CA ARG A 91 41.52 -17.57 24.26
C ARG A 91 40.70 -17.02 25.43
N LEU A 92 39.59 -16.33 25.17
CA LEU A 92 38.70 -15.80 26.21
C LEU A 92 38.02 -16.93 27.01
N ALA A 93 37.66 -18.03 26.34
CA ALA A 93 37.10 -19.23 26.98
C ALA A 93 38.13 -19.93 27.90
N ILE A 94 39.40 -19.99 27.49
CA ILE A 94 40.49 -20.60 28.27
C ILE A 94 40.84 -19.78 29.52
N VAL A 95 40.89 -18.44 29.41
CA VAL A 95 41.18 -17.54 30.55
C VAL A 95 40.06 -17.55 31.60
N THR A 96 38.81 -17.72 31.16
CA THR A 96 37.64 -17.79 32.05
C THR A 96 37.54 -19.15 32.78
N PHE A 97 38.09 -20.22 32.19
CA PHE A 97 38.12 -21.56 32.81
C PHE A 97 39.30 -21.73 33.77
N SER A 98 40.47 -21.12 33.51
CA SER A 98 41.66 -21.29 34.35
C SER A 98 41.62 -20.50 35.66
N THR A 99 40.85 -19.41 35.72
CA THR A 99 40.75 -18.54 36.91
C THR A 99 39.82 -19.08 38.02
N ASN A 100 38.98 -20.08 37.72
CA ASN A 100 38.01 -20.63 38.68
C ASN A 100 38.45 -21.89 39.45
N PHE A 101 39.63 -22.45 39.16
CA PHE A 101 40.07 -23.70 39.79
C PHE A 101 41.02 -23.56 40.99
N ASN A 102 41.35 -22.33 41.42
CA ASN A 102 42.46 -22.11 42.35
C ASN A 102 42.12 -21.47 43.71
N ASN A 103 40.86 -21.36 44.13
CA ASN A 103 40.54 -20.90 45.48
C ASN A 103 39.54 -21.81 46.19
N ASN A 104 40.08 -22.69 47.04
CA ASN A 104 39.32 -23.51 47.99
C ASN A 104 39.06 -22.75 49.30
N ASN A 105 37.83 -22.91 49.79
CA ASN A 105 37.35 -22.82 51.17
C ASN A 105 37.30 -21.46 51.90
N SER A 106 36.12 -20.83 51.95
CA SER A 106 35.35 -20.60 53.21
C SER A 106 34.08 -19.75 53.00
N SER A 107 33.02 -20.10 53.74
CA SER A 107 31.70 -19.44 53.90
C SER A 107 30.66 -19.63 52.77
N PHE A 108 29.63 -20.41 53.08
CA PHE A 108 28.57 -20.84 52.15
C PHE A 108 27.54 -19.74 51.83
N GLU A 109 27.40 -18.70 52.67
CA GLU A 109 26.45 -17.60 52.44
C GLU A 109 27.00 -16.45 51.56
N HIS A 110 28.31 -16.14 51.65
CA HIS A 110 28.94 -15.18 50.72
C HIS A 110 29.08 -15.73 49.29
N HIS A 111 29.17 -17.05 49.15
CA HIS A 111 29.23 -17.72 47.85
C HIS A 111 27.94 -17.59 47.04
N GLN A 112 26.75 -17.67 47.66
CA GLN A 112 25.47 -17.49 46.94
C GLN A 112 25.30 -16.07 46.38
N LEU A 113 25.70 -15.03 47.13
CA LEU A 113 25.63 -13.65 46.66
C LEU A 113 26.65 -13.35 45.54
N SER A 114 27.81 -14.02 45.58
CA SER A 114 28.85 -13.96 44.53
C SER A 114 28.39 -14.65 43.24
N ILE A 115 27.82 -15.86 43.36
CA ILE A 115 27.27 -16.62 42.23
C ILE A 115 26.13 -15.85 41.55
N HIS A 116 25.25 -15.20 42.30
CA HIS A 116 24.17 -14.40 41.72
C HIS A 116 24.70 -13.20 40.90
N LYS A 117 25.73 -12.50 41.40
CA LYS A 117 26.39 -11.40 40.66
C LYS A 117 27.12 -11.90 39.41
N ILE A 118 27.74 -13.08 39.48
CA ILE A 118 28.41 -13.71 38.34
C ILE A 118 27.37 -14.12 37.27
N VAL A 119 26.24 -14.70 37.68
CA VAL A 119 25.14 -15.05 36.76
C VAL A 119 24.54 -13.80 36.10
N GLN A 120 24.35 -12.71 36.84
CA GLN A 120 23.88 -11.45 36.29
C GLN A 120 24.88 -10.84 35.29
N LEU A 121 26.18 -10.91 35.58
CA LEU A 121 27.23 -10.43 34.67
C LEU A 121 27.28 -11.27 33.38
N ILE A 122 27.17 -12.59 33.50
CA ILE A 122 27.11 -13.51 32.35
C ILE A 122 25.86 -13.22 31.52
N MET A 123 24.69 -13.07 32.13
CA MET A 123 23.47 -12.69 31.42
C MET A 123 23.60 -11.32 30.74
N PHE A 124 24.21 -10.33 31.40
CA PHE A 124 24.44 -9.02 30.81
C PHE A 124 25.35 -9.09 29.57
N VAL A 125 26.43 -9.87 29.65
CA VAL A 125 27.36 -10.10 28.53
C VAL A 125 26.66 -10.83 27.40
N ILE A 126 25.87 -11.88 27.69
CA ILE A 126 25.08 -12.61 26.69
C ILE A 126 24.06 -11.70 26.00
N ILE A 127 23.31 -10.88 26.75
CA ILE A 127 22.35 -9.93 26.19
C ILE A 127 23.04 -8.90 25.31
N ARG A 128 24.23 -8.41 25.72
CA ARG A 128 25.01 -7.45 24.95
C ARG A 128 25.57 -8.07 23.67
N LEU A 129 26.06 -9.30 23.73
CA LEU A 129 26.47 -10.10 22.56
C LEU A 129 25.30 -10.33 21.62
N PHE A 130 24.14 -10.73 22.13
CA PHE A 130 22.94 -10.96 21.33
C PHE A 130 22.46 -9.66 20.65
N ARG A 131 22.47 -8.53 21.36
CA ARG A 131 22.17 -7.21 20.78
C ARG A 131 23.17 -6.80 19.70
N THR A 132 24.46 -7.06 19.92
CA THR A 132 25.50 -6.75 18.94
C THR A 132 25.34 -7.63 17.70
N LEU A 133 25.17 -8.95 17.87
CA LEU A 133 24.90 -9.89 16.79
C LEU A 133 23.61 -9.55 16.01
N TRP A 134 22.56 -9.11 16.70
CA TRP A 134 21.32 -8.64 16.08
C TRP A 134 21.52 -7.35 15.27
N ARG A 135 22.36 -6.42 15.73
CA ARG A 135 22.72 -5.22 14.96
C ARG A 135 23.54 -5.56 13.73
N TRP A 136 24.46 -6.53 13.83
CA TRP A 136 25.21 -7.03 12.69
C TRP A 136 24.34 -7.80 11.69
N SER A 137 23.33 -8.55 12.15
CA SER A 137 22.38 -9.21 11.24
C SER A 137 21.48 -8.20 10.52
N GLN A 138 21.09 -7.11 11.19
CA GLN A 138 20.40 -5.99 10.52
C GLN A 138 21.29 -5.32 9.48
N LEU A 139 22.55 -5.03 9.81
CA LEU A 139 23.52 -4.47 8.87
C LEU A 139 23.73 -5.41 7.67
N TYR A 140 23.87 -6.72 7.92
CA TYR A 140 24.01 -7.73 6.87
C TYR A 140 22.77 -7.79 5.96
N LEU A 141 21.56 -7.74 6.54
CA LEU A 141 20.32 -7.70 5.79
C LEU A 141 20.19 -6.42 4.97
N THR A 142 20.56 -5.26 5.52
CA THR A 142 20.58 -3.98 4.78
C THR A 142 21.59 -4.03 3.64
N LEU A 143 22.81 -4.54 3.87
CA LEU A 143 23.83 -4.70 2.83
C LEU A 143 23.38 -5.70 1.76
N LEU A 144 22.71 -6.79 2.14
CA LEU A 144 22.14 -7.76 1.22
C LEU A 144 21.02 -7.13 0.37
N ILE A 145 20.14 -6.33 0.96
CA ILE A 145 19.10 -5.60 0.23
C ILE A 145 19.72 -4.60 -0.74
N LEU A 146 20.73 -3.82 -0.32
CA LEU A 146 21.45 -2.89 -1.19
C LEU A 146 22.19 -3.63 -2.32
N LEU A 147 22.71 -4.82 -2.04
CA LEU A 147 23.33 -5.68 -3.04
C LEU A 147 22.28 -6.21 -4.03
N CYS A 148 21.16 -6.74 -3.56
CA CYS A 148 20.04 -7.17 -4.39
C CYS A 148 19.49 -6.03 -5.24
N GLU A 149 19.40 -4.82 -4.69
CA GLU A 149 19.02 -3.61 -5.43
C GLU A 149 20.03 -3.29 -6.54
N LYS A 150 21.34 -3.31 -6.24
CA LYS A 150 22.39 -3.07 -7.24
C LYS A 150 22.41 -4.16 -8.32
N VAL A 151 22.20 -5.42 -7.95
CA VAL A 151 22.09 -6.53 -8.89
C VAL A 151 20.83 -6.37 -9.75
N ALA A 152 19.68 -6.05 -9.16
CA ALA A 152 18.45 -5.82 -9.91
C ALA A 152 18.59 -4.62 -10.88
N ARG A 153 19.15 -3.50 -10.42
CA ARG A 153 19.47 -2.35 -11.29
C ARG A 153 20.46 -2.74 -12.39
N GLY A 154 21.45 -3.56 -12.08
CA GLY A 154 22.42 -4.08 -13.05
C GLY A 154 21.77 -4.97 -14.10
N VAL A 155 20.93 -5.93 -13.68
CA VAL A 155 20.15 -6.80 -14.59
C VAL A 155 19.20 -5.97 -15.44
N ILE A 156 18.48 -5.03 -14.86
CA ILE A 156 17.60 -4.09 -15.57
C ILE A 156 18.43 -3.30 -16.60
N SER A 157 19.57 -2.74 -16.20
CA SER A 157 20.47 -1.99 -17.10
C SER A 157 21.03 -2.86 -18.22
N ILE A 158 21.36 -4.13 -17.96
CA ILE A 158 21.85 -5.09 -18.95
C ILE A 158 20.72 -5.48 -19.92
N VAL A 159 19.52 -5.74 -19.41
CA VAL A 159 18.33 -6.00 -20.23
C VAL A 159 18.06 -4.81 -21.15
N PHE A 160 18.11 -3.58 -20.62
CA PHE A 160 17.96 -2.34 -21.39
C PHE A 160 19.17 -1.99 -22.28
N SER A 161 20.36 -2.56 -22.06
CA SER A 161 21.54 -2.35 -22.91
C SER A 161 21.70 -3.41 -24.00
N VAL A 162 21.20 -4.63 -23.77
CA VAL A 162 21.25 -5.76 -24.71
C VAL A 162 20.07 -5.74 -25.67
N ILE A 163 18.93 -5.19 -25.24
CA ILE A 163 17.81 -4.85 -26.13
C ILE A 163 18.05 -3.40 -26.56
N PRO A 164 18.36 -3.13 -27.85
CA PRO A 164 18.48 -1.77 -28.32
C PRO A 164 17.20 -1.00 -27.97
N PHE A 165 17.31 0.19 -27.39
CA PHE A 165 16.14 1.03 -27.13
C PHE A 165 15.31 1.24 -28.41
N SER A 166 15.98 1.21 -29.59
CA SER A 166 15.33 1.18 -30.90
C SER A 166 14.48 -0.07 -31.14
N SER A 167 14.89 -1.27 -30.72
CA SER A 167 14.08 -2.49 -30.84
C SER A 167 12.90 -2.51 -29.86
N TYR A 168 13.04 -1.89 -28.69
CA TYR A 168 11.91 -1.68 -27.77
C TYR A 168 10.95 -0.61 -28.29
N ILE A 169 11.45 0.52 -28.79
CA ILE A 169 10.63 1.55 -29.45
C ILE A 169 10.03 1.00 -30.73
N GLU A 170 10.69 0.12 -31.48
CA GLU A 170 10.12 -0.56 -32.64
C GLU A 170 9.11 -1.63 -32.24
N CYS A 171 9.30 -2.35 -31.13
CA CYS A 171 8.30 -3.25 -30.57
C CYS A 171 7.07 -2.47 -30.08
N VAL A 172 7.25 -1.42 -29.27
CA VAL A 172 6.18 -0.54 -28.81
C VAL A 172 5.54 0.22 -29.97
N ALA A 173 6.31 0.68 -30.96
CA ALA A 173 5.80 1.36 -32.14
C ALA A 173 5.17 0.40 -33.15
N SER A 174 5.60 -0.87 -33.23
CA SER A 174 4.94 -1.89 -34.05
C SER A 174 3.67 -2.39 -33.38
N VAL A 175 3.66 -2.54 -32.05
CA VAL A 175 2.44 -2.75 -31.26
C VAL A 175 1.51 -1.56 -31.46
N ASN A 176 1.96 -0.31 -31.31
CA ASN A 176 1.15 0.90 -31.54
C ASN A 176 0.70 1.07 -33.00
N ARG A 177 1.52 0.70 -34.00
CA ARG A 177 1.15 0.71 -35.43
C ARG A 177 0.22 -0.45 -35.83
N TYR A 178 0.24 -1.56 -35.08
CA TYR A 178 -0.71 -2.65 -35.21
C TYR A 178 -2.04 -2.28 -34.53
N SER A 179 -1.95 -1.63 -33.36
CA SER A 179 -3.04 -1.01 -32.61
C SER A 179 -3.77 0.08 -33.39
N SER A 180 -3.06 0.91 -34.17
CA SER A 180 -3.68 1.98 -34.97
C SER A 180 -4.51 1.47 -36.16
N LYS A 181 -4.45 0.18 -36.47
CA LYS A 181 -5.31 -0.49 -37.47
C LYS A 181 -6.46 -1.31 -36.85
N HIS A 182 -6.50 -1.49 -35.53
CA HIS A 182 -7.61 -2.16 -34.86
C HIS A 182 -8.67 -1.13 -34.44
N ILE A 183 -9.91 -1.37 -34.86
CA ILE A 183 -11.08 -0.69 -34.28
C ILE A 183 -11.23 -1.29 -32.88
N TYR A 184 -10.76 -0.58 -31.86
CA TYR A 184 -10.92 -1.01 -30.48
C TYR A 184 -12.41 -1.14 -30.13
N THR A 185 -12.76 -2.23 -29.47
CA THR A 185 -14.04 -2.38 -28.79
C THR A 185 -14.19 -1.32 -27.70
N GLU A 186 -15.42 -0.96 -27.32
CA GLU A 186 -15.64 -0.01 -26.23
C GLU A 186 -15.00 -0.47 -24.90
N ALA A 187 -14.96 -1.78 -24.68
CA ALA A 187 -14.28 -2.37 -23.52
C ALA A 187 -12.75 -2.21 -23.55
N GLU A 188 -12.12 -2.15 -24.73
CA GLU A 188 -10.67 -1.90 -24.81
C GLU A 188 -10.34 -0.43 -24.57
N LYS A 189 -11.21 0.49 -25.01
CA LYS A 189 -11.04 1.92 -24.72
C LYS A 189 -11.14 2.23 -23.24
N ASP A 190 -12.05 1.54 -22.54
CA ASP A 190 -12.25 1.70 -21.10
C ASP A 190 -10.97 1.47 -20.29
N LEU A 191 -10.02 0.65 -20.78
CA LEU A 191 -8.75 0.35 -20.09
C LEU A 191 -7.87 1.59 -19.83
N ASP A 192 -8.03 2.62 -20.67
CA ASP A 192 -7.24 3.84 -20.63
C ASP A 192 -8.08 5.08 -20.26
N ARG A 193 -9.41 4.94 -20.20
CA ARG A 193 -10.32 6.03 -19.87
C ARG A 193 -10.08 6.55 -18.45
N ASP A 194 -10.18 7.86 -18.28
CA ASP A 194 -10.26 8.46 -16.95
C ASP A 194 -11.69 8.38 -16.37
N ALA A 195 -11.88 8.87 -15.14
CA ALA A 195 -13.17 8.80 -14.47
C ALA A 195 -14.28 9.56 -15.20
N ILE A 196 -13.98 10.71 -15.82
CA ILE A 196 -14.96 11.51 -16.57
C ILE A 196 -15.36 10.75 -17.83
N GLU A 197 -14.38 10.20 -18.54
CA GLU A 197 -14.61 9.40 -19.75
C GLU A 197 -15.38 8.11 -19.43
N LEU A 198 -15.08 7.44 -18.32
CA LEU A 198 -15.85 6.27 -17.85
C LEU A 198 -17.30 6.66 -17.53
N ILE A 199 -17.55 7.77 -16.84
CA ILE A 199 -18.93 8.20 -16.51
C ILE A 199 -19.71 8.57 -17.78
N THR A 200 -19.11 9.39 -18.64
CA THR A 200 -19.77 9.92 -19.85
C THR A 200 -19.98 8.85 -20.91
N SER A 201 -19.03 7.92 -21.10
CA SER A 201 -19.18 6.78 -22.02
C SER A 201 -20.34 5.85 -21.63
N ARG A 202 -20.71 5.80 -20.34
CA ARG A 202 -21.88 5.07 -19.84
C ARG A 202 -23.19 5.86 -19.95
N GLY A 203 -23.14 7.09 -20.46
CA GLY A 203 -24.30 7.95 -20.73
C GLY A 203 -24.79 8.75 -19.53
N TYR A 204 -23.96 8.89 -18.50
CA TYR A 204 -24.29 9.66 -17.29
C TYR A 204 -23.72 11.09 -17.37
N PRO A 205 -24.46 12.08 -16.84
CA PRO A 205 -23.96 13.44 -16.72
C PRO A 205 -22.85 13.50 -15.67
N CYS A 206 -21.75 14.16 -16.00
CA CYS A 206 -20.58 14.26 -15.14
C CYS A 206 -20.15 15.72 -14.94
N GLU A 207 -19.83 16.08 -13.69
CA GLU A 207 -19.16 17.34 -13.35
C GLU A 207 -17.84 17.04 -12.63
N GLU A 208 -16.84 17.89 -12.86
CA GLU A 208 -15.59 17.90 -12.12
C GLU A 208 -15.55 19.12 -11.20
N HIS A 209 -15.15 18.92 -9.95
CA HIS A 209 -15.05 19.97 -8.93
C HIS A 209 -13.68 19.94 -8.27
N TYR A 210 -13.15 21.11 -7.92
CA TYR A 210 -11.86 21.24 -7.26
C TYR A 210 -12.00 21.90 -5.90
N VAL A 211 -11.32 21.34 -4.90
CA VAL A 211 -11.37 21.82 -3.52
C VAL A 211 -9.96 22.06 -3.02
N THR A 212 -9.71 23.23 -2.43
CA THR A 212 -8.44 23.50 -1.77
C THR A 212 -8.55 23.24 -0.28
N THR A 213 -7.73 22.33 0.24
CA THR A 213 -7.66 22.05 1.68
C THR A 213 -6.96 23.20 2.42
N PRO A 214 -7.17 23.35 3.74
CA PRO A 214 -6.50 24.39 4.53
C PRO A 214 -4.97 24.37 4.45
N ASP A 215 -4.37 23.20 4.24
CA ASP A 215 -2.94 23.03 4.09
C ASP A 215 -2.45 23.10 2.63
N GLY A 216 -3.35 23.38 1.68
CA GLY A 216 -3.01 23.81 0.32
C GLY A 216 -3.05 22.73 -0.76
N PHE A 217 -3.50 21.50 -0.46
CA PHE A 217 -3.76 20.50 -1.50
C PHE A 217 -4.99 20.87 -2.31
N ILE A 218 -4.96 20.55 -3.61
CA ILE A 218 -6.11 20.73 -4.51
C ILE A 218 -6.65 19.34 -4.85
N LEU A 219 -7.83 19.03 -4.34
CA LEU A 219 -8.51 17.74 -4.48
C LEU A 219 -9.49 17.80 -5.65
N GLY A 220 -9.39 16.85 -6.57
CA GLY A 220 -10.33 16.69 -7.69
C GLY A 220 -11.47 15.73 -7.34
N LEU A 221 -12.71 16.19 -7.43
CA LEU A 221 -13.91 15.42 -7.15
C LEU A 221 -14.71 15.22 -8.43
N HIS A 222 -15.32 14.04 -8.57
CA HIS A 222 -16.23 13.76 -9.69
C HIS A 222 -17.66 13.66 -9.16
N ARG A 223 -18.62 14.18 -9.91
CA ARG A 223 -20.03 14.17 -9.53
C ARG A 223 -20.88 13.62 -10.67
N ILE A 224 -21.73 12.65 -10.37
CA ILE A 224 -22.78 12.15 -11.25
C ILE A 224 -24.08 12.80 -10.81
N THR A 225 -24.56 13.76 -11.60
CA THR A 225 -25.66 14.65 -11.19
C THR A 225 -27.03 14.02 -11.31
N GLY A 226 -27.17 12.91 -12.05
CA GLY A 226 -28.44 12.25 -12.27
C GLY A 226 -28.35 10.96 -13.06
N PRO A 227 -29.51 10.34 -13.33
CA PRO A 227 -29.57 9.08 -14.06
C PRO A 227 -29.07 9.27 -15.50
N ARG A 228 -28.95 8.15 -16.22
CA ARG A 228 -28.59 8.16 -17.64
C ARG A 228 -29.48 9.13 -18.45
N ILE A 229 -28.90 9.85 -19.41
CA ILE A 229 -29.56 10.92 -20.20
C ILE A 229 -30.85 10.46 -20.92
N ASN A 230 -31.02 9.16 -21.16
CA ASN A 230 -32.22 8.57 -21.81
C ASN A 230 -33.17 7.83 -20.83
N SER A 231 -32.96 7.93 -19.53
CA SER A 231 -33.86 7.35 -18.52
C SER A 231 -35.16 8.16 -18.43
N PRO A 232 -36.33 7.53 -18.18
CA PRO A 232 -37.60 8.24 -18.09
C PRO A 232 -37.52 9.40 -17.07
N PRO A 233 -38.23 10.52 -17.30
CA PRO A 233 -38.18 11.71 -16.46
C PRO A 233 -38.94 11.47 -15.15
N GLN A 234 -38.35 10.70 -14.24
CA GLN A 234 -38.89 10.45 -12.90
C GLN A 234 -37.92 10.86 -11.78
N SER A 235 -36.75 11.40 -12.13
CA SER A 235 -35.80 11.93 -11.15
C SER A 235 -36.04 13.42 -10.92
N PRO A 236 -36.04 13.92 -9.66
CA PRO A 236 -35.97 15.35 -9.37
C PRO A 236 -34.74 15.99 -10.06
N PRO A 237 -34.68 17.32 -10.24
CA PRO A 237 -33.48 17.99 -10.74
C PRO A 237 -32.32 17.83 -9.74
N ALA A 238 -31.08 17.81 -10.27
CA ALA A 238 -29.85 17.59 -9.50
C ALA A 238 -29.54 18.69 -8.48
N SER A 239 -30.23 19.81 -8.58
CA SER A 239 -30.10 21.00 -7.74
C SER A 239 -31.43 21.76 -7.75
N PRO A 240 -31.84 22.40 -6.64
CA PRO A 240 -32.95 23.36 -6.63
C PRO A 240 -32.73 24.56 -7.59
N ARG A 241 -31.49 24.75 -8.06
CA ARG A 241 -31.10 25.83 -8.99
C ARG A 241 -31.01 25.41 -10.47
N ASP A 242 -31.18 24.13 -10.81
CA ASP A 242 -31.11 23.65 -12.21
C ASP A 242 -32.46 23.77 -12.94
N ASN A 243 -33.28 24.75 -12.54
CA ASN A 243 -34.53 25.02 -13.23
C ASN A 243 -34.22 25.66 -14.59
N GLY A 244 -34.57 24.94 -15.66
CA GLY A 244 -34.88 25.58 -16.94
C GLY A 244 -35.99 26.63 -16.78
N PRO A 245 -36.37 27.35 -17.87
CA PRO A 245 -37.20 28.57 -17.81
C PRO A 245 -38.57 28.42 -17.13
N ASN A 246 -39.03 27.19 -16.91
CA ASN A 246 -40.31 26.87 -16.28
C ASN A 246 -40.08 26.36 -14.86
N GLY A 247 -39.84 27.29 -13.94
CA GLY A 247 -39.64 27.04 -12.51
C GLY A 247 -40.88 26.45 -11.84
N ALA A 248 -40.96 25.13 -11.78
CA ALA A 248 -41.80 24.44 -10.82
C ALA A 248 -41.02 24.26 -9.51
N ASP A 249 -41.66 24.64 -8.40
CA ASP A 249 -41.22 24.56 -7.01
C ASP A 249 -40.67 23.16 -6.61
N LEU A 250 -39.38 22.91 -6.82
CA LEU A 250 -38.66 21.80 -6.18
C LEU A 250 -37.80 22.36 -5.06
N ARG A 251 -38.44 22.50 -3.88
CA ARG A 251 -37.83 23.02 -2.65
C ARG A 251 -36.75 22.09 -2.06
N VAL A 252 -36.60 20.87 -2.57
CA VAL A 252 -35.69 19.84 -2.03
C VAL A 252 -34.78 19.31 -3.13
N GLY A 253 -33.46 19.52 -3.02
CA GLY A 253 -32.46 18.93 -3.91
C GLY A 253 -32.37 17.41 -3.72
N LYS A 254 -31.86 16.67 -4.72
CA LYS A 254 -31.62 15.22 -4.59
C LYS A 254 -30.78 14.92 -3.34
N PRO A 255 -31.05 13.82 -2.61
CA PRO A 255 -30.18 13.40 -1.53
C PRO A 255 -28.77 13.11 -2.06
N ALA A 256 -27.76 13.72 -1.43
CA ALA A 256 -26.36 13.56 -1.86
C ALA A 256 -25.65 12.42 -1.11
N VAL A 257 -24.81 11.70 -1.84
CA VAL A 257 -23.99 10.59 -1.34
C VAL A 257 -22.55 10.81 -1.74
N LEU A 258 -21.65 10.88 -0.77
CA LEU A 258 -20.21 10.90 -0.97
C LEU A 258 -19.64 9.49 -0.86
N ILE A 259 -18.95 9.03 -1.89
CA ILE A 259 -18.25 7.74 -1.93
C ILE A 259 -16.74 7.96 -1.90
N MET A 260 -16.06 7.36 -0.93
CA MET A 260 -14.60 7.40 -0.78
C MET A 260 -13.96 6.05 -1.08
N HIS A 261 -12.92 6.08 -1.90
CA HIS A 261 -12.12 4.92 -2.28
C HIS A 261 -11.20 4.42 -1.14
N GLY A 262 -10.59 3.25 -1.34
CA GLY A 262 -9.66 2.63 -0.41
C GLY A 262 -8.20 3.08 -0.58
N PHE A 263 -7.28 2.30 0.01
CA PHE A 263 -5.86 2.62 0.02
C PHE A 263 -5.24 2.50 -1.37
N MET A 264 -4.44 3.49 -1.79
CA MET A 264 -3.80 3.53 -3.12
C MET A 264 -4.78 3.46 -4.31
N GLN A 265 -6.00 3.98 -4.17
CA GLN A 265 -7.02 3.98 -5.23
C GLN A 265 -7.40 5.41 -5.65
N THR A 266 -8.30 5.51 -6.63
CA THR A 266 -9.02 6.73 -7.01
C THR A 266 -10.52 6.44 -7.12
N SER A 267 -11.31 7.46 -7.44
CA SER A 267 -12.72 7.31 -7.82
C SER A 267 -12.97 6.33 -8.98
N GLU A 268 -12.00 6.12 -9.89
CA GLU A 268 -12.15 5.18 -11.03
C GLU A 268 -12.45 3.75 -10.58
N ALA A 269 -11.95 3.35 -9.42
CA ALA A 269 -12.16 2.00 -8.90
C ALA A 269 -13.66 1.69 -8.70
N TRP A 270 -14.52 2.69 -8.53
CA TRP A 270 -15.96 2.51 -8.42
C TRP A 270 -16.70 2.47 -9.76
N LEU A 271 -16.02 2.77 -10.87
CA LEU A 271 -16.62 3.04 -12.18
C LEU A 271 -16.22 2.00 -13.24
N CYS A 272 -15.29 1.10 -12.92
CA CYS A 272 -14.62 0.24 -13.89
C CYS A 272 -15.31 -1.11 -14.16
N ARG A 273 -16.57 -1.31 -13.74
CA ARG A 273 -17.33 -2.51 -14.16
C ARG A 273 -17.78 -2.34 -15.61
N ALA A 274 -17.79 -3.43 -16.38
CA ALA A 274 -18.22 -3.37 -17.77
C ALA A 274 -19.72 -3.08 -17.92
N ASN A 275 -20.55 -3.48 -16.94
CA ASN A 275 -21.94 -3.07 -16.86
C ASN A 275 -22.11 -1.97 -15.79
N PRO A 276 -22.64 -0.78 -16.14
CA PRO A 276 -22.90 0.25 -15.14
C PRO A 276 -23.90 -0.18 -14.05
N GLU A 277 -24.80 -1.13 -14.33
CA GLU A 277 -25.73 -1.68 -13.33
C GLU A 277 -25.04 -2.50 -12.23
N ASP A 278 -23.76 -2.83 -12.40
CA ASP A 278 -22.94 -3.50 -11.39
C ASP A 278 -22.07 -2.52 -10.59
N SER A 279 -22.13 -1.21 -10.87
CA SER A 279 -21.32 -0.21 -10.17
C SER A 279 -22.18 0.64 -9.24
N LEU A 280 -21.82 0.65 -7.95
CA LEU A 280 -22.56 1.39 -6.93
C LEU A 280 -22.87 2.86 -7.29
N PRO A 281 -21.93 3.67 -7.84
CA PRO A 281 -22.23 5.06 -8.20
C PRO A 281 -23.35 5.19 -9.23
N PHE A 282 -23.35 4.35 -10.27
CA PHE A 282 -24.36 4.39 -11.32
C PHE A 282 -25.71 3.89 -10.82
N ILE A 283 -25.72 2.81 -10.02
CA ILE A 283 -26.94 2.32 -9.34
C ILE A 283 -27.56 3.42 -8.47
N LEU A 284 -26.75 4.18 -7.74
CA LEU A 284 -27.24 5.29 -6.92
C LEU A 284 -27.75 6.46 -7.77
N ALA A 285 -27.07 6.81 -8.85
CA ALA A 285 -27.52 7.86 -9.76
C ALA A 285 -28.88 7.50 -10.39
N ASP A 286 -29.04 6.26 -10.85
CA ASP A 286 -30.32 5.73 -11.38
C ASP A 286 -31.40 5.62 -10.29
N ALA A 287 -30.99 5.41 -9.03
CA ALA A 287 -31.91 5.41 -7.89
C ALA A 287 -32.33 6.82 -7.42
N GLY A 288 -31.85 7.89 -8.07
CA GLY A 288 -32.25 9.28 -7.85
C GLY A 288 -31.35 10.08 -6.90
N PHE A 289 -30.16 9.57 -6.57
CA PHE A 289 -29.19 10.27 -5.70
C PHE A 289 -28.30 11.22 -6.49
N ASP A 290 -27.80 12.27 -5.83
CA ASP A 290 -26.68 13.08 -6.30
C ASP A 290 -25.36 12.44 -5.82
N VAL A 291 -24.61 11.84 -6.72
CA VAL A 291 -23.48 10.98 -6.35
C VAL A 291 -22.17 11.70 -6.53
N TRP A 292 -21.38 11.77 -5.47
CA TRP A 292 -20.07 12.38 -5.47
C TRP A 292 -19.00 11.35 -5.16
N LEU A 293 -17.90 11.41 -5.90
CA LEU A 293 -16.76 10.52 -5.78
C LEU A 293 -15.56 11.34 -5.34
N GLY A 294 -15.13 11.11 -4.10
CA GLY A 294 -14.00 11.83 -3.55
C GLY A 294 -12.66 11.20 -3.91
N ASN A 295 -11.63 12.03 -3.97
CA ASN A 295 -10.24 11.61 -4.15
C ASN A 295 -9.38 12.20 -3.03
N ASN A 296 -8.53 11.36 -2.45
CA ASN A 296 -7.58 11.79 -1.44
C ASN A 296 -6.33 12.41 -2.08
N ARG A 297 -5.69 13.34 -1.36
CA ARG A 297 -4.43 13.99 -1.75
C ARG A 297 -3.39 13.00 -2.27
N GLY A 298 -2.61 13.45 -3.26
CA GLY A 298 -1.51 12.70 -3.85
C GLY A 298 -1.91 11.59 -4.83
N ASN A 299 -3.20 11.26 -4.99
CA ASN A 299 -3.64 10.35 -6.04
C ASN A 299 -3.71 11.06 -7.42
N LYS A 300 -4.04 10.32 -8.49
CA LYS A 300 -4.11 10.83 -9.89
C LYS A 300 -4.89 12.14 -10.04
N TYR A 301 -6.00 12.30 -9.31
CA TYR A 301 -6.90 13.45 -9.43
C TYR A 301 -6.63 14.56 -8.42
N SER A 302 -5.84 14.28 -7.38
CA SER A 302 -5.53 15.22 -6.30
C SER A 302 -4.02 15.44 -6.16
N PHE A 303 -3.35 15.59 -7.31
CA PHE A 303 -1.89 15.63 -7.44
C PHE A 303 -1.29 17.05 -7.45
N LYS A 304 -2.04 18.05 -6.97
CA LYS A 304 -1.66 19.47 -7.02
C LYS A 304 -1.68 20.08 -5.62
N HIS A 305 -0.84 21.09 -5.43
CA HIS A 305 -0.78 21.88 -4.20
C HIS A 305 -0.44 23.33 -4.55
N THR A 306 -0.94 24.27 -3.76
CA THR A 306 -0.74 25.72 -3.92
C THR A 306 0.71 26.20 -3.71
N THR A 307 1.60 25.36 -3.18
CA THR A 307 2.96 25.77 -2.77
C THR A 307 4.01 24.74 -3.15
N TYR A 308 3.74 23.45 -2.90
CA TYR A 308 4.72 22.39 -3.15
C TYR A 308 4.44 21.67 -4.48
N THR A 309 5.50 21.16 -5.09
CA THR A 309 5.38 20.31 -6.29
C THR A 309 5.57 18.83 -5.93
N PRO A 310 5.03 17.88 -6.71
CA PRO A 310 5.20 16.45 -6.45
C PRO A 310 6.65 15.95 -6.46
N SER A 311 7.60 16.73 -6.99
CA SER A 311 9.03 16.39 -6.94
C SER A 311 9.65 16.67 -5.56
N GLN A 312 8.99 17.45 -4.70
CA GLN A 312 9.48 17.84 -3.37
C GLN A 312 8.98 16.87 -2.29
N GLU A 313 9.84 16.55 -1.31
CA GLU A 313 9.47 15.68 -0.17
C GLU A 313 8.30 16.25 0.65
N ARG A 314 8.23 17.58 0.80
CA ARG A 314 7.15 18.24 1.56
C ARG A 314 5.75 17.97 1.00
N PHE A 315 5.62 17.78 -0.32
CA PHE A 315 4.36 17.39 -0.94
C PHE A 315 3.87 16.01 -0.48
N TRP A 316 4.77 15.13 -0.03
CA TRP A 316 4.44 13.75 0.37
C TRP A 316 4.43 13.53 1.88
N ASN A 317 4.72 14.56 2.67
CA ASN A 317 4.80 14.45 4.13
C ASN A 317 3.40 14.55 4.77
N TRP A 318 2.55 13.58 4.48
CA TRP A 318 1.19 13.44 5.03
C TRP A 318 0.85 11.97 5.22
N SER A 319 -0.09 11.67 6.11
CA SER A 319 -0.57 10.34 6.47
C SER A 319 -2.10 10.33 6.56
N LEU A 320 -2.69 9.26 7.14
CA LEU A 320 -4.11 9.23 7.50
C LEU A 320 -4.55 10.47 8.30
N ASP A 321 -3.67 11.03 9.15
CA ASP A 321 -3.97 12.20 9.97
C ASP A 321 -4.43 13.40 9.14
N GLU A 322 -3.73 13.70 8.07
CA GLU A 322 -4.09 14.81 7.17
C GLU A 322 -5.35 14.51 6.35
N LEU A 323 -5.57 13.24 5.97
CA LEU A 323 -6.80 12.83 5.28
C LEU A 323 -8.04 13.08 6.16
N VAL A 324 -7.90 12.82 7.45
CA VAL A 324 -8.93 13.00 8.47
C VAL A 324 -9.12 14.48 8.82
N ARG A 325 -8.02 15.21 9.00
CA ARG A 325 -8.03 16.59 9.49
C ARG A 325 -8.40 17.60 8.40
N TYR A 326 -8.00 17.36 7.16
CA TYR A 326 -8.09 18.35 6.09
C TYR A 326 -8.94 17.85 4.91
N ASP A 327 -8.65 16.66 4.35
CA ASP A 327 -9.31 16.22 3.11
C ASP A 327 -10.79 16.00 3.31
N LEU A 328 -11.18 15.12 4.23
CA LEU A 328 -12.60 14.77 4.41
C LEU A 328 -13.45 15.99 4.80
N PRO A 329 -13.05 16.85 5.76
CA PRO A 329 -13.79 18.09 6.04
C PRO A 329 -13.93 19.00 4.82
N SER A 330 -12.84 19.22 4.06
CA SER A 330 -12.86 20.12 2.90
C SER A 330 -13.76 19.58 1.79
N ILE A 331 -13.70 18.26 1.55
CA ILE A 331 -14.58 17.57 0.61
C ILE A 331 -16.03 17.81 1.04
N VAL A 332 -16.40 17.45 2.29
CA VAL A 332 -17.78 17.59 2.82
C VAL A 332 -18.27 19.04 2.86
N ASP A 333 -17.38 20.04 2.95
CA ASP A 333 -17.77 21.45 2.95
C ASP A 333 -18.22 21.98 1.58
N VAL A 334 -17.79 21.39 0.46
CA VAL A 334 -18.31 21.76 -0.88
C VAL A 334 -19.83 21.60 -0.97
N TYR A 335 -20.36 20.62 -0.24
CA TYR A 335 -21.77 20.27 -0.22
C TYR A 335 -22.63 21.28 0.54
N ARG A 336 -22.03 22.16 1.37
CA ARG A 336 -22.76 23.20 2.16
C ARG A 336 -23.53 24.19 1.29
N THR A 337 -23.24 24.26 0.00
CA THR A 337 -23.97 25.14 -0.91
C THR A 337 -25.31 24.54 -1.38
N ARG A 338 -25.64 23.28 -1.02
CA ARG A 338 -26.71 22.52 -1.70
C ARG A 338 -27.64 21.68 -0.80
N LEU A 339 -27.20 21.14 0.35
CA LEU A 339 -28.03 20.34 1.28
C LEU A 339 -27.57 20.46 2.75
N PRO A 340 -28.47 20.24 3.75
CA PRO A 340 -28.11 20.30 5.17
C PRO A 340 -27.24 19.11 5.64
N THR A 341 -27.46 17.91 5.10
CA THR A 341 -26.69 16.70 5.41
C THR A 341 -26.46 15.86 4.17
N ILE A 342 -25.44 15.01 4.19
CA ILE A 342 -25.13 14.03 3.14
C ILE A 342 -24.91 12.64 3.75
N SER A 343 -25.05 11.59 2.94
CA SER A 343 -24.61 10.25 3.34
C SER A 343 -23.18 9.99 2.90
N TYR A 344 -22.42 9.24 3.70
CA TYR A 344 -21.03 8.90 3.43
C TYR A 344 -20.87 7.39 3.26
N ILE A 345 -20.28 6.97 2.15
CA ILE A 345 -19.90 5.58 1.87
C ILE A 345 -18.38 5.52 1.82
N GLY A 346 -17.77 4.75 2.71
CA GLY A 346 -16.34 4.49 2.69
C GLY A 346 -16.06 3.04 2.31
N PHE A 347 -14.98 2.81 1.58
CA PHE A 347 -14.39 1.48 1.39
C PHE A 347 -12.98 1.41 1.98
N SER A 348 -12.67 0.35 2.73
CA SER A 348 -11.30 0.11 3.23
C SER A 348 -10.72 1.33 3.97
N GLN A 349 -9.61 1.94 3.52
CA GLN A 349 -9.08 3.19 4.09
C GLN A 349 -10.11 4.33 4.12
N GLY A 350 -11.03 4.42 3.15
CA GLY A 350 -12.13 5.38 3.20
C GLY A 350 -12.98 5.19 4.46
N THR A 351 -13.21 3.94 4.90
CA THR A 351 -13.89 3.72 6.18
C THR A 351 -13.07 4.20 7.38
N ALA A 352 -11.75 3.96 7.37
CA ALA A 352 -10.86 4.43 8.44
C ALA A 352 -10.88 5.97 8.54
N GLN A 353 -10.82 6.66 7.39
CA GLN A 353 -10.96 8.12 7.31
C GLN A 353 -12.31 8.58 7.90
N GLY A 354 -13.41 7.89 7.57
CA GLY A 354 -14.73 8.14 8.16
C GLY A 354 -14.77 7.91 9.67
N TRP A 355 -14.31 6.76 10.17
CA TRP A 355 -14.28 6.45 11.60
C TRP A 355 -13.48 7.49 12.40
N ALA A 356 -12.29 7.85 11.90
CA ALA A 356 -11.41 8.80 12.55
C ALA A 356 -11.98 10.23 12.53
N ALA A 357 -12.51 10.69 11.40
CA ALA A 357 -13.01 12.06 11.29
C ALA A 357 -14.35 12.26 12.01
N LEU A 358 -15.29 11.32 11.87
CA LEU A 358 -16.62 11.44 12.46
C LEU A 358 -16.65 11.19 13.97
N SER A 359 -15.62 10.54 14.52
CA SER A 359 -15.45 10.41 15.97
C SER A 359 -14.69 11.57 16.62
N THR A 360 -13.84 12.27 15.87
CA THR A 360 -13.02 13.37 16.42
C THR A 360 -13.55 14.77 16.09
N ASN A 361 -14.42 14.92 15.09
CA ASN A 361 -14.97 16.20 14.67
C ASN A 361 -16.51 16.18 14.67
N THR A 362 -17.10 16.70 15.74
CA THR A 362 -18.57 16.73 15.92
C THR A 362 -19.28 17.61 14.90
N ALA A 363 -18.65 18.71 14.46
CA ALA A 363 -19.21 19.61 13.45
C ALA A 363 -19.24 18.94 12.06
N LEU A 364 -18.28 18.07 11.76
CA LEU A 364 -18.32 17.22 10.56
C LEU A 364 -19.35 16.11 10.72
N ALA A 365 -19.39 15.44 11.88
CA ALA A 365 -20.32 14.35 12.16
C ALA A 365 -21.79 14.78 12.00
N ALA A 366 -22.12 16.01 12.41
CA ALA A 366 -23.45 16.60 12.24
C ALA A 366 -23.88 16.79 10.77
N LYS A 367 -22.92 16.81 9.83
CA LYS A 367 -23.20 16.93 8.38
C LYS A 367 -23.43 15.58 7.72
N ILE A 368 -23.14 14.47 8.41
CA ILE A 368 -23.31 13.12 7.87
C ILE A 368 -24.52 12.47 8.53
N ASN A 369 -25.57 12.18 7.77
CA ASN A 369 -26.77 11.54 8.30
C ASN A 369 -26.58 10.01 8.48
N LEU A 370 -25.88 9.37 7.55
CA LEU A 370 -25.59 7.94 7.56
C LEU A 370 -24.18 7.67 7.04
N PHE A 371 -23.41 6.89 7.80
CA PHE A 371 -22.12 6.34 7.38
C PHE A 371 -22.25 4.85 7.01
N VAL A 372 -22.12 4.52 5.74
CA VAL A 372 -22.00 3.15 5.23
C VAL A 372 -20.53 2.76 5.11
N ALA A 373 -20.11 1.74 5.87
CA ALA A 373 -18.75 1.25 5.89
C ALA A 373 -18.63 -0.12 5.19
N LEU A 374 -17.96 -0.15 4.04
CA LEU A 374 -17.67 -1.35 3.25
C LEU A 374 -16.24 -1.83 3.54
N ALA A 375 -16.09 -3.11 3.93
CA ALA A 375 -14.83 -3.65 4.43
C ALA A 375 -14.21 -2.74 5.52
N PRO A 376 -14.89 -2.58 6.67
CA PRO A 376 -14.59 -1.55 7.67
C PRO A 376 -13.23 -1.75 8.34
N VAL A 377 -12.29 -0.84 8.08
CA VAL A 377 -10.94 -0.84 8.65
C VAL A 377 -10.86 0.17 9.80
N SER A 378 -10.38 -0.28 10.95
CA SER A 378 -9.90 0.58 12.05
C SER A 378 -8.55 0.07 12.54
N THR A 379 -8.47 -1.22 12.81
CA THR A 379 -7.22 -1.96 12.99
C THR A 379 -7.13 -3.06 11.94
N VAL A 380 -5.90 -3.41 11.59
CA VAL A 380 -5.56 -4.42 10.58
C VAL A 380 -4.88 -5.58 11.29
N LYS A 381 -5.24 -6.82 10.96
CA LYS A 381 -4.65 -8.02 11.61
C LYS A 381 -3.14 -8.14 11.31
N GLY A 382 -2.74 -7.70 10.13
CA GLY A 382 -1.40 -7.83 9.58
C GLY A 382 -1.44 -8.41 8.17
N PHE A 383 -0.28 -8.78 7.65
CA PHE A 383 -0.19 -9.48 6.36
C PHE A 383 -0.26 -10.99 6.58
N SER A 384 -0.86 -11.71 5.62
CA SER A 384 -0.93 -13.17 5.67
C SER A 384 0.44 -13.81 5.47
N ASN A 385 1.35 -13.12 4.76
CA ASN A 385 2.74 -13.56 4.62
C ASN A 385 3.59 -13.13 5.83
N PRO A 386 4.22 -14.07 6.56
CA PRO A 386 5.00 -13.75 7.76
C PRO A 386 6.21 -12.84 7.52
N MET A 387 6.84 -12.95 6.35
CA MET A 387 8.00 -12.12 6.01
C MET A 387 7.58 -10.66 5.81
N ILE A 388 6.47 -10.44 5.09
CA ILE A 388 5.94 -9.08 4.87
C ILE A 388 5.33 -8.53 6.15
N ASP A 389 4.66 -9.35 6.96
CA ASP A 389 4.15 -8.94 8.27
C ASP A 389 5.30 -8.52 9.20
N SER A 390 6.39 -9.29 9.23
CA SER A 390 7.60 -8.92 9.98
C SER A 390 8.25 -7.64 9.46
N LEU A 391 8.24 -7.40 8.14
CA LEU A 391 8.72 -6.16 7.55
C LEU A 391 7.82 -4.99 7.95
N ALA A 392 6.50 -5.16 7.89
CA ALA A 392 5.54 -4.14 8.29
C ALA A 392 5.66 -3.76 9.77
N ARG A 393 6.02 -4.71 10.63
CA ARG A 393 6.28 -4.47 12.07
C ARG A 393 7.70 -3.98 12.38
N SER A 394 8.52 -3.70 11.36
CA SER A 394 9.86 -3.17 11.54
C SER A 394 9.85 -1.67 11.90
N ARG A 395 11.02 -1.10 12.18
CA ARG A 395 11.13 0.32 12.52
C ARG A 395 10.75 1.20 11.32
N PRO A 396 9.95 2.28 11.51
CA PRO A 396 9.64 3.23 10.45
C PRO A 396 10.85 3.73 9.63
N ASP A 397 11.99 4.00 10.27
CA ASP A 397 13.22 4.45 9.58
C ASP A 397 13.67 3.48 8.50
N PHE A 398 13.52 2.19 8.76
CA PHE A 398 13.89 1.16 7.81
C PHE A 398 12.95 1.17 6.60
N ILE A 399 11.66 1.42 6.82
CA ILE A 399 10.68 1.53 5.74
C ILE A 399 10.93 2.78 4.89
N PHE A 400 11.23 3.92 5.51
CA PHE A 400 11.64 5.13 4.79
C PHE A 400 12.97 4.96 4.05
N LEU A 401 13.90 4.16 4.56
CA LEU A 401 15.13 3.82 3.86
C LEU A 401 14.84 3.00 2.59
N LEU A 402 13.91 2.04 2.66
CA LEU A 402 13.56 1.17 1.53
C LEU A 402 12.76 1.89 0.44
N PHE A 403 11.79 2.71 0.82
CA PHE A 403 10.82 3.30 -0.11
C PHE A 403 11.03 4.81 -0.35
N GLY A 404 11.97 5.43 0.37
CA GLY A 404 12.14 6.87 0.38
C GLY A 404 11.02 7.58 1.15
N LYS A 405 10.90 8.90 0.98
CA LYS A 405 9.94 9.75 1.71
C LYS A 405 8.87 10.40 0.81
N LYS A 406 8.76 9.95 -0.44
CA LYS A 406 7.87 10.53 -1.46
C LYS A 406 6.68 9.62 -1.74
N ALA A 407 6.34 9.44 -3.02
CA ALA A 407 5.32 8.50 -3.47
C ALA A 407 5.72 7.05 -3.15
N MET A 408 4.77 6.26 -2.65
CA MET A 408 4.92 4.82 -2.52
C MET A 408 4.79 4.14 -3.88
N LEU A 409 5.74 3.26 -4.21
CA LEU A 409 5.75 2.42 -5.41
C LEU A 409 5.33 3.17 -6.71
N PRO A 410 6.01 4.28 -7.06
CA PRO A 410 5.59 5.11 -8.20
C PRO A 410 5.70 4.36 -9.55
N SER A 411 6.54 3.33 -9.63
CA SER A 411 6.70 2.52 -10.84
C SER A 411 5.49 1.64 -11.14
N THR A 412 4.60 1.34 -10.20
CA THR A 412 3.42 0.49 -10.43
C THR A 412 2.51 1.06 -11.53
N VAL A 413 2.38 2.38 -11.59
CA VAL A 413 1.60 3.07 -12.63
C VAL A 413 2.24 2.89 -14.01
N TRP A 414 3.57 2.89 -14.08
CA TRP A 414 4.31 2.65 -15.32
C TRP A 414 4.20 1.17 -15.76
N TRP A 415 4.36 0.23 -14.83
CA TRP A 415 4.21 -1.20 -15.13
C TRP A 415 2.81 -1.54 -15.65
N ARG A 416 1.77 -0.91 -15.10
CA ARG A 416 0.40 -1.07 -15.59
C ARG A 416 0.20 -0.65 -17.05
N GLN A 417 0.96 0.35 -17.51
CA GLN A 417 0.88 0.86 -18.88
C GLN A 417 1.71 0.03 -19.86
N VAL A 418 2.83 -0.53 -19.40
CA VAL A 418 3.80 -1.24 -20.26
C VAL A 418 3.54 -2.74 -20.35
N LEU A 419 3.06 -3.36 -19.27
CA LEU A 419 2.84 -4.80 -19.25
C LEU A 419 1.60 -5.20 -20.05
N PRO A 420 1.63 -6.33 -20.79
CA PRO A 420 0.43 -6.93 -21.34
C PRO A 420 -0.62 -7.14 -20.25
N LYS A 421 -1.90 -6.83 -20.55
CA LYS A 421 -2.96 -6.79 -19.54
C LYS A 421 -3.17 -8.14 -18.86
N GLU A 422 -3.04 -9.24 -19.59
CA GLU A 422 -3.13 -10.61 -19.06
C GLU A 422 -2.02 -10.89 -18.03
N PHE A 423 -0.80 -10.46 -18.35
CA PHE A 423 0.34 -10.61 -17.44
C PHE A 423 0.18 -9.71 -16.22
N PHE A 424 -0.30 -8.48 -16.40
CA PHE A 424 -0.60 -7.58 -15.29
C PHE A 424 -1.67 -8.18 -14.36
N VAL A 425 -2.71 -8.81 -14.91
CA VAL A 425 -3.72 -9.53 -14.12
C VAL A 425 -3.11 -10.64 -13.27
N GLN A 426 -2.28 -11.49 -13.87
CA GLN A 426 -1.60 -12.57 -13.15
C GLN A 426 -0.66 -12.02 -12.05
N LEU A 427 0.02 -10.90 -12.33
CA LEU A 427 0.88 -10.22 -11.36
C LEU A 427 0.07 -9.71 -10.16
N ILE A 428 -1.07 -9.07 -10.40
CA ILE A 428 -1.94 -8.59 -9.32
C ILE A 428 -2.54 -9.74 -8.52
N ASP A 429 -3.10 -10.77 -9.18
CA ASP A 429 -3.66 -11.94 -8.50
C ASP A 429 -2.60 -12.66 -7.65
N SER A 430 -1.38 -12.80 -8.18
CA SER A 430 -0.26 -13.37 -7.41
C SER A 430 0.14 -12.49 -6.24
N SER A 431 0.12 -11.16 -6.40
CA SER A 431 0.48 -10.20 -5.36
C SER A 431 -0.54 -10.19 -4.21
N VAL A 432 -1.84 -10.16 -4.51
CA VAL A 432 -2.88 -10.16 -3.46
C VAL A 432 -2.96 -11.52 -2.75
N ARG A 433 -2.71 -12.62 -3.47
CA ARG A 433 -2.55 -13.94 -2.85
C ARG A 433 -1.32 -13.99 -1.95
N PHE A 434 -0.19 -13.46 -2.41
CA PHE A 434 1.04 -13.42 -1.64
C PHE A 434 0.91 -12.55 -0.38
N LEU A 435 0.30 -11.37 -0.47
CA LEU A 435 0.21 -10.41 0.63
C LEU A 435 -0.90 -10.76 1.63
N PHE A 436 -2.08 -11.12 1.13
CA PHE A 436 -3.31 -11.21 1.93
C PHE A 436 -3.94 -12.61 1.92
N GLY A 437 -3.48 -13.52 1.05
CA GLY A 437 -4.07 -14.85 0.89
C GLY A 437 -5.36 -14.85 0.07
N TRP A 438 -5.73 -13.73 -0.56
CA TRP A 438 -6.93 -13.60 -1.38
C TRP A 438 -6.81 -14.40 -2.67
N LYS A 439 -7.92 -14.99 -3.10
CA LYS A 439 -7.98 -15.84 -4.28
C LYS A 439 -8.76 -15.20 -5.43
N THR A 440 -9.47 -14.10 -5.19
CA THR A 440 -10.18 -13.28 -6.18
C THR A 440 -11.24 -14.04 -6.98
N HIS A 441 -11.77 -15.15 -6.45
CA HIS A 441 -12.72 -16.04 -7.15
C HIS A 441 -14.06 -15.37 -7.49
N ASN A 442 -14.47 -14.39 -6.69
CA ASN A 442 -15.73 -13.70 -6.85
C ASN A 442 -15.62 -12.49 -7.81
N LEU A 443 -14.43 -12.19 -8.31
CA LEU A 443 -14.23 -11.26 -9.41
C LEU A 443 -14.49 -11.95 -10.74
N ASP A 444 -14.97 -11.20 -11.73
CA ASP A 444 -15.09 -11.71 -13.10
C ASP A 444 -13.73 -11.73 -13.80
N GLU A 445 -13.32 -12.91 -14.24
CA GLU A 445 -12.03 -13.14 -14.89
C GLU A 445 -11.92 -12.34 -16.20
N GLU A 446 -13.03 -12.19 -16.92
CA GLU A 446 -13.07 -11.42 -18.16
C GLU A 446 -12.91 -9.92 -17.90
N GLU A 447 -13.39 -9.44 -16.75
CA GLU A 447 -13.34 -8.03 -16.38
C GLU A 447 -12.08 -7.66 -15.59
N LYS A 448 -11.31 -8.62 -15.05
CA LYS A 448 -10.09 -8.33 -14.27
C LYS A 448 -9.11 -7.40 -14.99
N LYS A 449 -9.01 -7.49 -16.32
CA LYS A 449 -8.19 -6.56 -17.13
C LYS A 449 -8.63 -5.11 -16.96
N MET A 450 -9.95 -4.88 -16.93
CA MET A 450 -10.56 -3.60 -16.66
C MET A 450 -10.34 -3.17 -15.22
N LEU A 451 -10.77 -4.00 -14.27
CA LEU A 451 -10.73 -3.69 -12.83
C LEU A 451 -9.31 -3.30 -12.38
N TYR A 452 -8.31 -4.09 -12.79
CA TYR A 452 -6.92 -3.85 -12.39
C TYR A 452 -6.26 -2.70 -13.15
N SER A 453 -6.76 -2.29 -14.33
CA SER A 453 -6.28 -1.06 -14.97
C SER A 453 -6.63 0.19 -14.13
N HIS A 454 -7.66 0.12 -13.30
CA HIS A 454 -8.11 1.24 -12.45
C HIS A 454 -7.85 1.05 -10.95
N ILE A 455 -7.19 -0.04 -10.53
CA ILE A 455 -7.00 -0.35 -9.10
C ILE A 455 -6.00 0.56 -8.39
N PHE A 456 -4.93 1.01 -9.08
CA PHE A 456 -3.80 1.68 -8.42
C PHE A 456 -3.66 3.18 -8.73
N SER A 457 -3.33 3.92 -7.68
CA SER A 457 -2.87 5.30 -7.69
C SER A 457 -1.81 5.54 -6.61
N TYR A 458 -1.15 6.68 -6.67
CA TYR A 458 -0.10 7.03 -5.72
C TYR A 458 -0.66 7.29 -4.31
N THR A 459 0.19 7.05 -3.32
CA THR A 459 0.02 7.51 -1.93
C THR A 459 1.39 7.89 -1.37
N SER A 460 1.46 8.56 -0.22
CA SER A 460 2.73 8.84 0.45
C SER A 460 3.30 7.60 1.12
N VAL A 461 4.64 7.47 1.14
CA VAL A 461 5.30 6.47 1.99
C VAL A 461 4.95 6.69 3.46
N LYS A 462 4.75 7.95 3.89
CA LYS A 462 4.32 8.25 5.26
C LYS A 462 2.94 7.64 5.59
N SER A 463 1.99 7.58 4.65
CA SER A 463 0.72 6.86 4.85
C SER A 463 0.93 5.35 5.02
N VAL A 464 1.83 4.73 4.25
CA VAL A 464 2.17 3.29 4.40
C VAL A 464 2.75 3.04 5.79
N VAL A 465 3.71 3.87 6.20
CA VAL A 465 4.34 3.77 7.51
C VAL A 465 3.31 3.95 8.63
N HIS A 466 2.33 4.83 8.45
CA HIS A 466 1.24 4.98 9.41
C HIS A 466 0.45 3.67 9.57
N TRP A 467 0.05 3.03 8.47
CA TRP A 467 -0.60 1.72 8.54
C TRP A 467 0.26 0.64 9.21
N PHE A 468 1.57 0.68 8.98
CA PHE A 468 2.52 -0.23 9.62
C PHE A 468 2.63 0.02 11.12
N GLN A 469 2.59 1.28 11.58
CA GLN A 469 2.50 1.62 13.00
C GLN A 469 1.19 1.11 13.62
N ILE A 470 0.06 1.23 12.91
CA ILE A 470 -1.24 0.70 13.35
C ILE A 470 -1.19 -0.84 13.47
N ILE A 471 -0.58 -1.53 12.50
CA ILE A 471 -0.36 -2.99 12.55
C ILE A 471 0.52 -3.35 13.75
N GLN A 472 1.65 -2.65 13.92
CA GLN A 472 2.62 -2.92 14.99
C GLN A 472 2.02 -2.74 16.38
N THR A 473 1.26 -1.66 16.58
CA THR A 473 0.65 -1.32 17.87
C THR A 473 -0.69 -2.00 18.10
N ASN A 474 -1.33 -2.52 17.05
CA ASN A 474 -2.71 -2.98 17.03
C ASN A 474 -3.67 -1.94 17.61
N ARG A 475 -3.39 -0.66 17.35
CA ARG A 475 -4.19 0.48 17.82
C ARG A 475 -4.51 1.40 16.67
N PHE A 476 -5.78 1.79 16.58
CA PHE A 476 -6.17 2.83 15.65
C PHE A 476 -5.79 4.18 16.26
N GLN A 477 -4.68 4.74 15.80
CA GLN A 477 -4.04 5.91 16.42
C GLN A 477 -3.50 6.88 15.37
N MET A 478 -3.12 8.07 15.81
CA MET A 478 -2.44 9.06 14.98
C MET A 478 -1.00 8.64 14.67
N PHE A 479 -0.38 9.31 13.70
CA PHE A 479 0.98 9.03 13.29
C PHE A 479 1.97 9.36 14.40
N ASP A 480 2.91 8.46 14.67
CA ASP A 480 3.97 8.68 15.65
C ASP A 480 5.27 9.13 14.95
N ASP A 481 5.53 10.43 14.96
CA ASP A 481 6.76 11.01 14.39
C ASP A 481 8.02 10.65 15.21
N GLU A 482 7.94 10.21 16.47
CA GLU A 482 9.14 9.88 17.28
C GLU A 482 9.62 8.44 17.07
N LEU A 483 8.77 7.55 16.55
CA LEU A 483 9.21 6.27 15.99
C LEU A 483 10.07 6.44 14.72
N LEU A 484 10.14 7.66 14.14
CA LEU A 484 11.04 8.04 13.04
C LEU A 484 12.48 8.30 13.45
N GLY A 485 12.84 7.98 14.70
CA GLY A 485 14.22 7.96 15.15
C GLY A 485 15.01 9.19 14.71
N ILE A 486 14.39 10.39 14.77
CA ILE A 486 15.08 11.65 14.51
C ILE A 486 16.31 11.59 15.40
N THR A 487 17.48 11.35 14.80
CA THR A 487 18.74 11.64 15.45
C THR A 487 18.60 13.10 15.83
N PRO A 488 18.58 13.45 17.13
CA PRO A 488 18.66 14.83 17.50
C PRO A 488 19.85 15.39 16.73
N ASN A 489 19.70 16.57 16.13
CA ASN A 489 20.87 17.43 16.02
C ASN A 489 21.58 17.31 17.38
N GLU A 490 22.84 16.88 17.39
CA GLU A 490 23.65 16.72 18.60
C GLU A 490 23.74 18.03 19.42
N ASN A 491 23.18 19.12 18.89
CA ASN A 491 23.04 20.43 19.52
C ASN A 491 21.72 20.67 20.28
N SER A 492 20.77 19.72 20.33
CA SER A 492 19.54 19.89 21.14
C SER A 492 19.70 19.24 22.51
N ASN A 493 20.00 20.06 23.52
CA ASN A 493 20.12 19.70 24.95
C ASN A 493 18.78 19.26 25.61
N LYS A 494 17.84 18.66 24.88
CA LYS A 494 16.57 18.17 25.46
C LYS A 494 16.70 16.71 25.86
N LYS A 495 16.65 16.44 27.18
CA LYS A 495 16.56 15.09 27.76
C LYS A 495 15.37 14.33 27.15
N HIS A 496 15.64 13.16 26.57
CA HIS A 496 14.61 12.24 26.10
C HIS A 496 13.81 11.74 27.30
N ARG A 497 12.48 11.94 27.29
CA ARG A 497 11.58 11.35 28.29
C ARG A 497 10.86 10.16 27.65
N TYR A 498 11.49 8.98 27.69
CA TYR A 498 10.91 7.71 27.20
C TYR A 498 9.92 7.05 28.17
N HIS A 499 9.28 7.80 29.07
CA HIS A 499 8.33 7.25 30.04
C HIS A 499 6.95 7.88 29.85
N GLY A 500 5.99 7.07 29.37
CA GLY A 500 4.55 7.36 29.50
C GLY A 500 3.87 8.13 28.37
N ARG A 501 4.44 8.24 27.16
CA ARG A 501 3.75 8.90 26.04
C ARG A 501 2.71 7.97 25.41
N VAL A 502 1.45 8.37 25.44
CA VAL A 502 0.34 7.72 24.73
C VAL A 502 0.04 8.54 23.49
N ILE A 503 0.23 7.95 22.30
CA ILE A 503 -0.20 8.58 21.04
C ILE A 503 -1.74 8.61 21.03
N PRO A 504 -2.37 9.76 20.70
CA PRO A 504 -3.82 9.86 20.65
C PRO A 504 -4.41 8.80 19.71
N GLY A 505 -5.42 8.08 20.23
CA GLY A 505 -6.18 7.10 19.47
C GLY A 505 -7.28 7.76 18.67
N TYR A 506 -7.62 7.19 17.52
CA TYR A 506 -8.95 7.38 16.95
C TYR A 506 -9.91 6.41 17.65
N HIS A 507 -11.04 6.93 18.11
CA HIS A 507 -11.98 6.18 18.95
C HIS A 507 -13.34 6.03 18.24
N PRO A 508 -13.53 5.01 17.38
CA PRO A 508 -14.82 4.76 16.74
C PRO A 508 -15.99 4.63 17.74
N ALA A 509 -15.70 4.26 18.99
CA ALA A 509 -16.66 4.25 20.11
C ALA A 509 -17.35 5.60 20.36
N GLN A 510 -16.73 6.72 19.96
CA GLN A 510 -17.22 8.08 20.16
C GLN A 510 -18.03 8.61 18.96
N ILE A 511 -18.29 7.78 17.95
CA ILE A 511 -19.03 8.22 16.76
C ILE A 511 -20.46 8.63 17.13
N LEU A 512 -20.89 9.79 16.63
CA LEU A 512 -22.25 10.30 16.84
C LEU A 512 -23.20 9.97 15.68
N THR A 513 -22.64 9.81 14.48
CA THR A 513 -23.31 9.50 13.22
C THR A 513 -23.82 8.06 13.21
N LYS A 514 -25.03 7.83 12.68
CA LYS A 514 -25.57 6.49 12.44
C LYS A 514 -24.70 5.74 11.43
N CYS A 515 -24.44 4.46 11.64
CA CYS A 515 -23.58 3.69 10.76
C CYS A 515 -24.14 2.31 10.38
N ALA A 516 -23.85 1.89 9.15
CA ALA A 516 -24.15 0.57 8.62
C ALA A 516 -22.84 -0.10 8.18
N LEU A 517 -22.62 -1.34 8.57
CA LEU A 517 -21.37 -2.06 8.31
C LEU A 517 -21.60 -3.26 7.42
N PHE A 518 -20.78 -3.41 6.38
CA PHE A 518 -20.75 -4.53 5.46
C PHE A 518 -19.35 -5.12 5.46
N TYR A 519 -19.18 -6.38 5.87
CA TYR A 519 -17.87 -7.01 5.97
C TYR A 519 -17.86 -8.47 5.49
N GLY A 520 -16.69 -8.91 5.01
CA GLY A 520 -16.51 -10.23 4.40
C GLY A 520 -16.00 -11.25 5.40
N GLY A 521 -16.49 -12.49 5.32
CA GLY A 521 -16.01 -13.59 6.17
C GLY A 521 -14.60 -14.06 5.80
N GLN A 522 -14.23 -13.97 4.51
CA GLN A 522 -12.90 -14.30 4.00
C GLN A 522 -11.94 -13.10 3.94
N ASP A 523 -12.39 -11.90 4.33
CA ASP A 523 -11.55 -10.72 4.34
C ASP A 523 -10.52 -10.78 5.50
N THR A 524 -9.27 -10.99 5.14
CA THR A 524 -8.15 -11.15 6.07
C THR A 524 -7.59 -9.83 6.59
N LEU A 525 -7.94 -8.69 5.97
CA LEU A 525 -7.31 -7.40 6.25
C LEU A 525 -7.93 -6.67 7.47
N PRO A 526 -9.23 -6.33 7.49
CA PRO A 526 -9.83 -5.61 8.62
C PRO A 526 -10.04 -6.54 9.83
N ASN A 527 -9.86 -5.97 11.03
CA ASN A 527 -10.31 -6.59 12.27
C ASN A 527 -11.73 -6.14 12.65
N THR A 528 -12.71 -6.45 11.79
CA THR A 528 -14.09 -5.96 11.94
C THR A 528 -14.76 -6.41 13.24
N LYS A 529 -14.51 -7.64 13.69
CA LYS A 529 -15.08 -8.16 14.96
C LYS A 529 -14.60 -7.33 16.16
N ALA A 530 -13.33 -6.93 16.18
CA ALA A 530 -12.81 -6.03 17.21
C ALA A 530 -13.43 -4.63 17.12
N LEU A 531 -13.65 -4.09 15.92
CA LEU A 531 -14.34 -2.82 15.75
C LEU A 531 -15.77 -2.88 16.29
N LEU A 532 -16.55 -3.88 15.88
CA LEU A 532 -17.95 -4.07 16.30
C LEU A 532 -18.11 -4.13 17.83
N ALA A 533 -17.15 -4.73 18.53
CA ALA A 533 -17.17 -4.82 19.99
C ALA A 533 -17.09 -3.45 20.70
N HIS A 534 -16.56 -2.42 20.04
CA HIS A 534 -16.37 -1.09 20.62
C HIS A 534 -17.38 -0.05 20.10
N LEU A 535 -18.19 -0.38 19.10
CA LEU A 535 -19.13 0.60 18.52
C LEU A 535 -20.36 0.81 19.42
N PRO A 536 -20.87 2.05 19.50
CA PRO A 536 -22.09 2.34 20.24
C PRO A 536 -23.30 1.69 19.55
N LYS A 537 -23.96 0.76 20.24
CA LYS A 537 -25.04 -0.08 19.68
C LYS A 537 -26.22 0.74 19.16
N ASP A 538 -26.51 1.88 19.77
CA ASP A 538 -27.58 2.79 19.34
C ASP A 538 -27.25 3.50 18.02
N LYS A 539 -25.99 3.55 17.61
CA LYS A 539 -25.57 4.16 16.33
C LYS A 539 -25.52 3.17 15.18
N VAL A 540 -25.33 1.89 15.46
CA VAL A 540 -25.26 0.84 14.43
C VAL A 540 -26.66 0.48 13.95
N VAL A 541 -27.02 0.85 12.72
CA VAL A 541 -28.35 0.59 12.14
C VAL A 541 -28.42 -0.71 11.35
N LEU A 542 -27.29 -1.20 10.85
CA LEU A 542 -27.20 -2.48 10.15
C LEU A 542 -25.80 -3.08 10.30
N ILE A 543 -25.74 -4.39 10.50
CA ILE A 543 -24.53 -5.20 10.34
C ILE A 543 -24.86 -6.29 9.32
N HIS A 544 -24.09 -6.35 8.24
CA HIS A 544 -24.22 -7.38 7.21
C HIS A 544 -22.87 -8.06 6.99
N GLU A 545 -22.83 -9.35 7.31
CA GLU A 545 -21.70 -10.22 6.98
C GLU A 545 -22.03 -10.97 5.69
N GLU A 546 -21.12 -10.91 4.72
CA GLU A 546 -21.14 -11.77 3.55
C GLU A 546 -19.98 -12.75 3.67
N GLU A 547 -20.28 -13.97 4.11
CA GLU A 547 -19.28 -14.96 4.52
C GLU A 547 -18.27 -15.26 3.41
N SER A 548 -18.73 -15.25 2.16
CA SER A 548 -17.93 -15.58 0.99
C SER A 548 -16.99 -14.46 0.52
N TYR A 549 -17.20 -13.22 0.98
CA TYR A 549 -16.51 -12.05 0.42
C TYR A 549 -15.08 -11.89 0.94
N GLU A 550 -14.18 -11.62 0.00
CA GLU A 550 -12.86 -11.04 0.20
C GLU A 550 -12.94 -9.50 0.13
N HIS A 551 -11.80 -8.82 0.28
CA HIS A 551 -11.75 -7.36 0.44
C HIS A 551 -12.29 -6.60 -0.78
N LEU A 552 -11.90 -6.97 -2.00
CA LEU A 552 -12.28 -6.25 -3.23
C LEU A 552 -13.70 -6.57 -3.69
N ASP A 553 -14.34 -7.61 -3.14
CA ASP A 553 -15.66 -8.05 -3.56
C ASP A 553 -16.75 -7.01 -3.25
N PHE A 554 -16.52 -6.16 -2.23
CA PHE A 554 -17.42 -5.03 -1.92
C PHE A 554 -17.47 -3.96 -3.01
N MET A 555 -16.50 -3.95 -3.92
CA MET A 555 -16.50 -3.06 -5.09
C MET A 555 -16.85 -3.82 -6.37
N TRP A 556 -16.31 -5.03 -6.53
CA TRP A 556 -16.25 -5.70 -7.83
C TRP A 556 -16.78 -7.14 -7.84
N GLY A 557 -17.29 -7.64 -6.73
CA GLY A 557 -17.84 -8.98 -6.66
C GLY A 557 -19.02 -9.14 -7.62
N LYS A 558 -19.10 -10.28 -8.33
CA LYS A 558 -20.20 -10.60 -9.26
C LYS A 558 -21.58 -10.48 -8.62
N THR A 559 -21.66 -10.74 -7.32
CA THR A 559 -22.91 -10.71 -6.54
C THR A 559 -23.15 -9.39 -5.81
N ALA A 560 -22.23 -8.41 -5.90
CA ALA A 560 -22.23 -7.21 -5.06
C ALA A 560 -23.51 -6.37 -5.25
N GLY A 561 -24.03 -6.29 -6.47
CA GLY A 561 -25.31 -5.62 -6.78
C GLY A 561 -26.47 -6.13 -5.92
N LYS A 562 -26.61 -7.45 -5.82
CA LYS A 562 -27.70 -8.10 -5.08
C LYS A 562 -27.41 -8.21 -3.58
N ALA A 563 -26.21 -8.65 -3.22
CA ALA A 563 -25.83 -8.93 -1.84
C ALA A 563 -25.71 -7.63 -1.02
N VAL A 564 -25.04 -6.62 -1.59
CA VAL A 564 -24.61 -5.41 -0.86
C VAL A 564 -25.31 -4.15 -1.36
N PHE A 565 -25.22 -3.81 -2.65
CA PHE A 565 -25.64 -2.50 -3.16
C PHE A 565 -27.16 -2.27 -3.02
N SER A 566 -27.99 -3.30 -3.24
CA SER A 566 -29.45 -3.23 -3.03
C SER A 566 -29.83 -2.81 -1.60
N LYS A 567 -29.09 -3.29 -0.59
CA LYS A 567 -29.30 -2.95 0.82
C LYS A 567 -28.85 -1.52 1.11
N ILE A 568 -27.74 -1.09 0.53
CA ILE A 568 -27.25 0.29 0.63
C ILE A 568 -28.28 1.26 0.09
N VAL A 569 -28.83 1.02 -1.12
CA VAL A 569 -29.88 1.87 -1.70
C VAL A 569 -31.10 1.95 -0.76
N THR A 570 -31.51 0.83 -0.18
CA THR A 570 -32.64 0.77 0.76
C THR A 570 -32.37 1.59 2.03
N LEU A 571 -31.19 1.45 2.62
CA LEU A 571 -30.77 2.21 3.80
C LEU A 571 -30.72 3.72 3.54
N LEU A 572 -30.14 4.12 2.42
CA LEU A 572 -30.04 5.53 2.04
C LEU A 572 -31.43 6.15 1.82
N ARG A 573 -32.34 5.42 1.17
CA ARG A 573 -33.73 5.86 1.01
C ARG A 573 -34.44 6.03 2.35
N ALA A 574 -34.27 5.08 3.27
CA ALA A 574 -34.87 5.16 4.60
C ALA A 574 -34.32 6.35 5.40
N SER A 575 -33.00 6.55 5.40
CA SER A 575 -32.35 7.64 6.15
C SER A 575 -32.73 9.03 5.65
N ASN A 576 -33.04 9.18 4.36
CA ASN A 576 -33.42 10.49 3.79
C ASN A 576 -34.91 10.80 3.97
N LYS A 577 -35.79 9.79 4.01
CA LYS A 577 -37.22 10.00 4.32
C LYS A 577 -37.42 10.58 5.73
N THR A 578 -36.69 10.06 6.72
CA THR A 578 -36.77 10.54 8.11
C THR A 578 -36.41 12.01 8.26
N ILE A 579 -35.60 12.58 7.36
CA ILE A 579 -35.22 14.00 7.38
C ILE A 579 -36.33 14.88 6.80
N VAL A 580 -36.96 14.44 5.70
CA VAL A 580 -38.04 15.20 5.05
C VAL A 580 -39.25 15.32 5.99
N GLU A 581 -39.58 14.25 6.72
CA GLU A 581 -40.71 14.26 7.67
C GLU A 581 -40.42 15.08 8.95
N SER A 582 -39.14 15.31 9.31
CA SER A 582 -38.80 16.10 10.51
C SER A 582 -38.70 17.61 10.28
N ASP A 583 -38.65 18.05 9.02
CA ASP A 583 -38.58 19.48 8.65
C ASP A 583 -39.97 20.09 8.39
N ASP A 584 -41.04 19.29 8.39
CA ASP A 584 -42.45 19.69 8.18
C ASP A 584 -43.23 19.94 9.50
N ASP A 585 -42.61 19.72 10.67
CA ASP A 585 -43.12 20.03 12.02
C ASP A 585 -42.39 21.26 12.63
#